data_AF-A0A5U8XTW0-F1
#
_entry.id   AF-A0A5U8XTW0-F1
#
_cell.length_a   1.000
_cell.length_b   1.000
_cell.length_c   1.000
_cell.angle_alpha   90.00
_cell.angle_beta   90.00
_cell.angle_gamma   90.00
#
_symmetry.space_group_name_H-M   'P 1'
#
loop_
_entity.id
_entity.type
_entity.pdbx_description
1 polymer ?
#
loop_
_entity_poly.entity_id
_entity_poly.type
_entity_poly.pdbx_seq_one_letter_code
_entity_poly.pdbx_strand_id
1 'polypeptide(L)'
;MGNQDKNKQQSTVEQSTVVETTGVSQDAARPELTSAAAADPQTIAPAGTINAEEQNDLKLLGQLLEEYSANSGMHVDLNSSKSKTAFTKLHHAFRLLFKQRGTAFKQAFALFVKSVVEAKTKAYHPKVVNYHLDNLNADEQTAFIVFINLVTRFARFDNKAKFAKNTNVSRLTELVSDPELKGLLDEVFLVKH
;
A
#
# COMPACT_ATOMS: atom_id res chain seq x y z
N MET A 1 24.09 -43.53 43.52
CA MET A 1 22.65 -43.46 43.85
C MET A 1 22.06 -42.39 42.95
N GLY A 2 21.12 -42.59 42.03
CA GLY A 2 20.34 -43.73 41.55
C GLY A 2 19.37 -43.14 40.50
N ASN A 3 19.26 -43.80 39.34
CA ASN A 3 18.39 -43.48 38.21
C ASN A 3 16.90 -43.37 38.57
N GLN A 4 16.12 -42.65 37.74
CA GLN A 4 15.09 -43.20 36.82
C GLN A 4 14.28 -42.01 36.21
N ASP A 5 14.29 -41.71 34.91
CA ASP A 5 13.79 -42.41 33.72
C ASP A 5 12.25 -42.50 33.58
N LYS A 6 11.79 -42.20 32.35
CA LYS A 6 10.57 -42.68 31.64
C LYS A 6 9.24 -41.97 31.98
N ASN A 7 8.29 -41.76 31.05
CA ASN A 7 8.15 -42.07 29.62
C ASN A 7 6.87 -41.41 29.06
N LYS A 8 6.92 -41.06 27.76
CA LYS A 8 5.97 -41.38 26.67
C LYS A 8 4.48 -41.00 26.67
N GLN A 9 4.13 -40.37 25.52
CA GLN A 9 3.12 -40.76 24.50
C GLN A 9 1.63 -40.47 24.81
N GLN A 10 0.71 -40.30 23.86
CA GLN A 10 0.66 -40.06 22.40
C GLN A 10 -0.85 -40.12 22.05
N SER A 11 -1.28 -39.28 21.10
CA SER A 11 -2.42 -39.42 20.17
C SER A 11 -3.87 -39.74 20.63
N THR A 12 -4.76 -38.77 20.32
CA THR A 12 -5.85 -38.80 19.33
C THR A 12 -6.89 -39.96 19.28
N VAL A 13 -8.16 -39.54 19.09
CA VAL A 13 -9.24 -40.09 18.21
C VAL A 13 -10.51 -40.66 18.89
N GLU A 14 -11.65 -40.10 18.43
CA GLU A 14 -13.04 -40.58 18.27
C GLU A 14 -13.90 -41.09 19.44
N GLN A 15 -15.13 -40.54 19.49
CA GLN A 15 -16.32 -41.32 19.77
C GLN A 15 -17.51 -40.84 18.92
N SER A 16 -17.96 -41.73 18.04
CA SER A 16 -19.24 -41.71 17.32
C SER A 16 -20.41 -42.00 18.24
N THR A 17 -21.61 -41.48 17.94
CA THR A 17 -22.82 -42.29 18.07
C THR A 17 -23.86 -41.92 17.01
N VAL A 18 -24.37 -42.96 16.38
CA VAL A 18 -25.29 -43.06 15.25
C VAL A 18 -26.75 -42.90 15.75
N VAL A 19 -27.62 -42.29 14.95
CA VAL A 19 -29.07 -42.53 15.03
C VAL A 19 -29.59 -42.89 13.64
N GLU A 20 -30.31 -44.01 13.62
CA GLU A 20 -30.91 -44.69 12.47
C GLU A 20 -32.26 -44.09 12.02
N THR A 21 -32.46 -44.15 10.70
CA THR A 21 -33.65 -44.63 9.97
C THR A 21 -35.04 -43.98 10.20
N THR A 22 -35.55 -43.29 9.16
CA THR A 22 -36.82 -43.65 8.47
C THR A 22 -37.04 -42.79 7.22
N GLY A 23 -37.42 -43.43 6.10
CA GLY A 23 -37.72 -42.76 4.85
C GLY A 23 -39.16 -42.26 4.74
N VAL A 24 -39.42 -41.44 3.72
CA VAL A 24 -40.48 -41.55 2.69
C VAL A 24 -40.54 -40.22 1.91
N SER A 25 -40.67 -40.35 0.59
CA SER A 25 -40.74 -39.33 -0.45
C SER A 25 -41.62 -38.12 -0.17
N GLN A 26 -41.17 -36.94 -0.61
CA GLN A 26 -42.06 -35.89 -1.11
C GLN A 26 -41.35 -35.04 -2.18
N ASP A 27 -42.01 -35.02 -3.33
CA ASP A 27 -41.82 -34.20 -4.51
C ASP A 27 -41.81 -32.70 -4.17
N ALA A 28 -40.75 -31.97 -4.53
CA ALA A 28 -40.76 -30.51 -4.67
C ALA A 28 -39.54 -30.03 -5.46
N ALA A 29 -39.81 -29.63 -6.71
CA ALA A 29 -39.09 -28.71 -7.57
C ALA A 29 -37.66 -28.27 -7.15
N ARG A 30 -36.70 -28.65 -8.01
CA ARG A 30 -35.42 -28.00 -8.29
C ARG A 30 -35.43 -26.49 -7.98
N PRO A 31 -34.57 -25.97 -7.07
CA PRO A 31 -34.32 -24.54 -7.02
C PRO A 31 -33.49 -24.19 -8.26
N GLU A 32 -34.10 -23.46 -9.19
CA GLU A 32 -33.35 -22.74 -10.20
C GLU A 32 -32.40 -21.77 -9.49
N LEU A 33 -31.10 -21.94 -9.72
CA LEU A 33 -30.09 -20.96 -9.37
C LEU A 33 -30.42 -19.69 -10.17
N THR A 34 -31.13 -18.78 -9.52
CA THR A 34 -31.38 -17.43 -10.01
C THR A 34 -30.03 -16.74 -10.13
N SER A 35 -29.55 -16.67 -11.36
CA SER A 35 -28.43 -15.83 -11.77
C SER A 35 -28.85 -14.36 -11.66
N ALA A 36 -28.50 -13.71 -10.56
CA ALA A 36 -28.45 -12.25 -10.37
C ALA A 36 -27.64 -11.98 -9.09
N ALA A 37 -26.58 -11.18 -9.05
CA ALA A 37 -26.16 -10.11 -9.91
C ALA A 37 -24.68 -10.27 -10.26
N ALA A 38 -24.35 -10.20 -11.55
CA ALA A 38 -23.01 -9.84 -11.96
C ALA A 38 -22.72 -8.46 -11.36
N ALA A 39 -21.66 -8.35 -10.56
CA ALA A 39 -21.12 -7.08 -10.13
C ALA A 39 -20.93 -6.22 -11.38
N ASP A 40 -21.50 -5.01 -11.33
CA ASP A 40 -21.36 -4.01 -12.38
C ASP A 40 -19.91 -3.94 -12.85
N PRO A 41 -19.65 -4.02 -14.17
CA PRO A 41 -18.33 -3.70 -14.69
C PRO A 41 -18.02 -2.28 -14.26
N GLN A 42 -16.88 -2.11 -13.59
CA GLN A 42 -16.26 -0.85 -13.20
C GLN A 42 -16.77 0.28 -14.10
N THR A 43 -17.60 1.16 -13.55
CA THR A 43 -17.91 2.42 -14.22
C THR A 43 -16.57 3.13 -14.35
N ILE A 44 -15.95 2.99 -15.52
CA ILE A 44 -14.74 3.69 -15.88
C ILE A 44 -15.16 5.16 -15.87
N ALA A 45 -14.81 5.85 -14.78
CA ALA A 45 -15.03 7.27 -14.67
C ALA A 45 -14.44 7.92 -15.94
N PRO A 46 -15.12 8.90 -16.55
CA PRO A 46 -14.64 9.53 -17.77
C PRO A 46 -13.20 9.95 -17.55
N ALA A 47 -12.30 9.63 -18.49
CA ALA A 47 -10.87 9.93 -18.40
C ALA A 47 -10.69 11.42 -18.02
N GLY A 48 -10.40 11.67 -16.74
CA GLY A 48 -10.34 13.02 -16.18
C GLY A 48 -11.10 13.23 -14.86
N THR A 49 -12.11 12.41 -14.55
CA THR A 49 -13.00 12.65 -13.40
C THR A 49 -12.67 11.72 -12.24
N ILE A 50 -12.48 12.29 -11.04
CA ILE A 50 -12.22 11.55 -9.80
C ILE A 50 -13.55 11.08 -9.22
N ASN A 51 -13.67 9.78 -8.95
CA ASN A 51 -14.86 9.21 -8.33
C ASN A 51 -14.83 9.37 -6.79
N ALA A 52 -15.93 9.04 -6.11
CA ALA A 52 -16.06 9.23 -4.66
C ALA A 52 -15.07 8.38 -3.85
N GLU A 53 -14.74 7.17 -4.31
CA GLU A 53 -13.74 6.30 -3.66
C GLU A 53 -12.35 6.93 -3.78
N GLU A 54 -11.95 7.34 -4.98
CA GLU A 54 -10.67 8.01 -5.23
C GLU A 54 -10.54 9.31 -4.42
N GLN A 55 -11.63 10.07 -4.27
CA GLN A 55 -11.63 11.27 -3.44
C GLN A 55 -11.41 10.94 -1.95
N ASN A 56 -11.99 9.85 -1.45
CA ASN A 56 -11.77 9.39 -0.09
C ASN A 56 -10.33 8.88 0.10
N ASP A 57 -9.80 8.13 -0.87
CA ASP A 57 -8.41 7.66 -0.87
C ASP A 57 -7.43 8.83 -0.85
N LEU A 58 -7.69 9.89 -1.62
CA LEU A 58 -6.86 11.11 -1.62
C LEU A 58 -6.89 11.83 -0.27
N LYS A 59 -8.06 11.91 0.37
CA LYS A 59 -8.19 12.49 1.71
C LYS A 59 -7.43 11.68 2.75
N LEU A 60 -7.58 10.36 2.72
CA LEU A 60 -6.86 9.45 3.61
C LEU A 60 -5.35 9.53 3.40
N LEU A 61 -4.89 9.56 2.14
CA LEU A 61 -3.49 9.72 1.80
C LEU A 61 -2.90 11.00 2.41
N GLY A 62 -3.60 12.12 2.30
CA GLY A 62 -3.19 13.39 2.92
C GLY A 62 -3.03 13.26 4.45
N GLN A 63 -4.01 12.65 5.12
CA GLN A 63 -3.96 12.42 6.58
C GLN A 63 -2.78 11.54 6.99
N LEU A 64 -2.53 10.45 6.28
CA LEU A 64 -1.42 9.54 6.56
C LEU A 64 -0.05 10.23 6.43
N LEU A 65 0.10 11.10 5.43
CA LEU A 65 1.34 11.87 5.20
C LEU A 65 1.57 12.95 6.26
N GLU A 66 0.50 13.64 6.68
CA GLU A 66 0.55 14.60 7.78
C GLU A 66 0.96 13.92 9.09
N GLU A 67 0.30 12.81 9.42
CA GLU A 67 0.60 12.03 10.61
C GLU A 67 2.01 11.45 10.58
N TYR A 68 2.50 11.02 9.42
CA TYR A 68 3.90 10.63 9.26
C TYR A 68 4.84 11.78 9.57
N SER A 69 4.63 12.94 8.94
CA SER A 69 5.51 14.11 9.04
C SER A 69 5.54 14.70 10.45
N ALA A 70 4.43 14.64 11.17
CA ALA A 70 4.33 15.13 12.55
C ALA A 70 5.03 14.22 13.58
N ASN A 71 5.21 12.93 13.27
CA ASN A 71 5.62 11.91 14.24
C ASN A 71 6.92 11.18 13.87
N SER A 72 7.62 11.66 12.84
CA SER A 72 8.94 11.19 12.43
C SER A 72 9.83 12.41 12.11
N GLY A 73 11.15 12.25 12.15
CA GLY A 73 12.05 13.35 11.88
C GLY A 73 13.44 13.17 12.48
N MET A 74 14.34 14.10 12.16
CA MET A 74 15.73 14.05 12.62
C MET A 74 15.89 14.19 14.14
N HIS A 75 14.88 14.73 14.82
CA HIS A 75 14.88 14.99 16.27
C HIS A 75 13.89 14.11 17.04
N VAL A 76 13.29 13.12 16.38
CA VAL A 76 12.32 12.20 16.98
C VAL A 76 13.03 10.87 17.27
N ASP A 77 12.69 10.21 18.39
CA ASP A 77 13.12 8.83 18.62
C ASP A 77 12.43 7.91 17.60
N LEU A 78 13.21 7.47 16.62
CA LEU A 78 12.72 6.65 15.53
C LEU A 78 12.24 5.28 16.02
N ASN A 79 12.77 4.76 17.13
CA ASN A 79 12.41 3.43 17.66
C ASN A 79 11.16 3.43 18.55
N SER A 80 10.64 4.61 18.91
CA SER A 80 9.39 4.76 19.64
C SER A 80 8.21 4.12 18.90
N SER A 81 7.22 3.63 19.65
CA SER A 81 5.98 3.08 19.09
C SER A 81 5.29 4.09 18.15
N LYS A 82 5.27 5.37 18.56
CA LYS A 82 4.68 6.46 17.78
C LYS A 82 5.35 6.62 16.40
N SER A 83 6.69 6.59 16.37
CA SER A 83 7.45 6.67 15.12
C SER A 83 7.21 5.43 14.26
N LYS A 84 7.25 4.22 14.82
CA LYS A 84 6.95 2.98 14.08
C LYS A 84 5.57 3.04 13.41
N THR A 85 4.54 3.49 14.13
CA THR A 85 3.21 3.72 13.55
C THR A 85 3.23 4.77 12.44
N ALA A 86 4.01 5.84 12.58
CA ALA A 86 4.19 6.85 11.54
C ALA A 86 4.76 6.25 10.24
N PHE A 87 5.77 5.38 10.32
CA PHE A 87 6.31 4.68 9.15
C PHE A 87 5.30 3.72 8.51
N THR A 88 4.51 3.00 9.31
CA THR A 88 3.38 2.20 8.79
C THR A 88 2.40 3.06 7.99
N LYS A 89 2.12 4.29 8.44
CA LYS A 89 1.25 5.25 7.73
C LYS A 89 1.88 5.74 6.43
N LEU A 90 3.18 6.01 6.41
CA LEU A 90 3.90 6.35 5.18
C LEU A 90 3.83 5.22 4.14
N HIS A 91 4.03 3.97 4.58
CA HIS A 91 3.93 2.80 3.70
C HIS A 91 2.51 2.58 3.18
N HIS A 92 1.50 2.86 4.01
CA HIS A 92 0.11 2.83 3.59
C HIS A 92 -0.17 3.93 2.55
N ALA A 93 0.31 5.16 2.76
CA ALA A 93 0.18 6.24 1.78
C ALA A 93 0.85 5.89 0.43
N PHE A 94 2.01 5.24 0.48
CA PHE A 94 2.69 4.72 -0.71
C PHE A 94 1.82 3.71 -1.48
N ARG A 95 1.25 2.72 -0.80
CA ARG A 95 0.35 1.73 -1.42
C ARG A 95 -0.90 2.38 -1.99
N LEU A 96 -1.51 3.32 -1.27
CA LEU A 96 -2.68 4.07 -1.75
C LEU A 96 -2.37 4.83 -3.03
N LEU A 97 -1.23 5.52 -3.10
CA LEU A 97 -0.79 6.20 -4.32
C LEU A 97 -0.64 5.23 -5.49
N PHE A 98 0.00 4.08 -5.27
CA PHE A 98 0.25 3.07 -6.31
C PHE A 98 -1.02 2.32 -6.75
N LYS A 99 -2.13 2.40 -5.99
CA LYS A 99 -3.46 1.93 -6.39
C LYS A 99 -4.16 2.93 -7.34
N GLN A 100 -3.88 4.23 -7.21
CA GLN A 100 -4.56 5.27 -8.01
C GLN A 100 -4.17 5.20 -9.49
N ARG A 101 -5.07 5.69 -10.35
CA ARG A 101 -4.87 5.83 -11.80
C ARG A 101 -5.24 7.23 -12.29
N GLY A 102 -4.88 7.54 -13.54
CA GLY A 102 -5.26 8.78 -14.22
C GLY A 102 -5.06 10.05 -13.38
N THR A 103 -6.13 10.86 -13.26
CA THR A 103 -6.12 12.13 -12.52
C THR A 103 -5.90 11.93 -11.01
N ALA A 104 -6.47 10.89 -10.42
CA ALA A 104 -6.32 10.61 -8.99
C ALA A 104 -4.85 10.35 -8.63
N PHE A 105 -4.13 9.61 -9.47
CA PHE A 105 -2.69 9.39 -9.29
C PHE A 105 -1.89 10.70 -9.26
N LYS A 106 -2.17 11.61 -10.21
CA LYS A 106 -1.47 12.91 -10.29
C LYS A 106 -1.73 13.77 -9.05
N GLN A 107 -2.96 13.76 -8.53
CA GLN A 107 -3.31 14.46 -7.30
C GLN A 107 -2.64 13.82 -6.06
N ALA A 108 -2.64 12.48 -5.97
CA ALA A 108 -1.94 11.75 -4.91
C ALA A 108 -0.44 12.07 -4.89
N PHE A 109 0.20 12.10 -6.06
CA PHE A 109 1.60 12.48 -6.21
C PHE A 109 1.86 13.91 -5.76
N ALA A 110 0.99 14.86 -6.15
CA ALA A 110 1.09 16.25 -5.72
C ALA A 110 0.97 16.40 -4.19
N LEU A 111 0.10 15.62 -3.54
CA LEU A 111 -0.01 15.57 -2.07
C LEU A 111 1.28 15.07 -1.41
N PHE A 112 1.92 14.04 -1.99
CA PHE A 112 3.23 13.57 -1.55
C PHE A 112 4.30 14.66 -1.64
N VAL A 113 4.39 15.33 -2.79
CA VAL A 113 5.34 16.44 -3.00
C VAL A 113 5.09 17.56 -2.01
N LYS A 114 3.82 17.96 -1.83
CA LYS A 114 3.42 18.99 -0.86
C LYS A 114 3.87 18.63 0.55
N SER A 115 3.59 17.41 1.00
CA SER A 115 3.99 16.94 2.33
C SER A 115 5.52 17.00 2.52
N VAL A 116 6.30 16.63 1.51
CA VAL A 116 7.77 16.75 1.57
C VAL A 116 8.23 18.19 1.76
N VAL A 117 7.62 19.14 1.04
CA VAL A 117 7.97 20.57 1.13
C VAL A 117 7.59 21.15 2.49
N GLU A 118 6.44 20.75 3.04
CA GLU A 118 5.88 21.33 4.26
C GLU A 118 6.42 20.69 5.56
N ALA A 119 7.08 19.53 5.48
CA ALA A 119 7.57 18.78 6.64
C ALA A 119 8.71 19.48 7.41
N LYS A 120 8.33 20.22 8.47
CA LYS A 120 9.25 20.94 9.36
C LYS A 120 10.22 20.04 10.14
N THR A 121 9.82 18.81 10.44
CA THR A 121 10.57 17.83 11.24
C THR A 121 11.75 17.19 10.51
N LYS A 122 11.90 17.45 9.20
CA LYS A 122 12.83 16.74 8.32
C LYS A 122 12.55 15.23 8.26
N ALA A 123 11.28 14.82 8.38
CA ALA A 123 10.82 13.44 8.23
C ALA A 123 11.35 12.79 6.93
N TYR A 124 11.28 13.53 5.82
CA TYR A 124 11.76 13.09 4.50
C TYR A 124 13.28 13.26 4.31
N HIS A 125 14.09 13.30 5.37
CA HIS A 125 15.55 13.27 5.21
C HIS A 125 16.00 11.84 4.85
N PRO A 126 16.99 11.63 3.95
CA PRO A 126 17.43 10.29 3.55
C PRO A 126 17.85 9.36 4.71
N LYS A 127 18.35 9.95 5.81
CA LYS A 127 18.71 9.23 7.05
C LYS A 127 17.50 8.82 7.91
N VAL A 128 16.30 9.30 7.61
CA VAL A 128 15.07 9.09 8.38
C VAL A 128 14.06 8.31 7.54
N VAL A 129 13.79 8.76 6.31
CA VAL A 129 12.68 8.27 5.50
C VAL A 129 12.75 6.80 5.10
N ASN A 130 13.96 6.22 5.08
CA ASN A 130 14.19 4.81 4.74
C ASN A 130 14.27 3.90 5.99
N TYR A 131 13.80 4.37 7.15
CA TYR A 131 13.77 3.59 8.40
C TYR A 131 12.49 2.71 8.49
N HIS A 132 12.50 1.68 9.35
CA HIS A 132 11.36 0.77 9.62
C HIS A 132 10.69 0.16 8.38
N LEU A 133 11.47 -0.46 7.50
CA LEU A 133 10.99 -1.07 6.25
C LEU A 133 10.27 -2.42 6.43
N ASP A 134 10.18 -2.92 7.65
CA ASP A 134 9.73 -4.29 7.98
C ASP A 134 8.27 -4.56 7.57
N ASN A 135 7.47 -3.51 7.35
CA ASN A 135 6.08 -3.62 6.91
C ASN A 135 5.91 -3.75 5.37
N LEU A 136 7.01 -3.78 4.62
CA LEU A 136 7.03 -3.93 3.17
C LEU A 136 7.70 -5.26 2.81
N ASN A 137 7.20 -5.95 1.78
CA ASN A 137 7.93 -7.10 1.22
C ASN A 137 9.18 -6.64 0.43
N ALA A 138 10.08 -7.55 0.05
CA ALA A 138 11.37 -7.19 -0.55
C ALA A 138 11.26 -6.35 -1.84
N ASP A 139 10.30 -6.67 -2.69
CA ASP A 139 10.06 -5.93 -3.95
C ASP A 139 9.46 -4.55 -3.65
N GLU A 140 8.47 -4.48 -2.75
CA GLU A 140 7.89 -3.24 -2.26
C GLU A 140 8.93 -2.33 -1.60
N GLN A 141 9.85 -2.89 -0.79
CA GLN A 141 10.93 -2.13 -0.16
C GLN A 141 11.81 -1.44 -1.21
N THR A 142 12.19 -2.18 -2.25
CA THR A 142 13.04 -1.65 -3.31
C THR A 142 12.32 -0.53 -4.06
N ALA A 143 11.07 -0.75 -4.46
CA ALA A 143 10.26 0.26 -5.12
C ALA A 143 10.03 1.50 -4.23
N PHE A 144 9.72 1.29 -2.96
CA PHE A 144 9.49 2.35 -1.98
C PHE A 144 10.74 3.21 -1.77
N ILE A 145 11.91 2.61 -1.51
CA ILE A 145 13.17 3.33 -1.31
C ILE A 145 13.46 4.18 -2.55
N VAL A 146 13.35 3.62 -3.75
CA VAL A 146 13.61 4.37 -4.98
C VAL A 146 12.60 5.52 -5.13
N PHE A 147 11.31 5.22 -4.98
CA PHE A 147 10.23 6.19 -5.09
C PHE A 147 10.39 7.35 -4.10
N ILE A 148 10.52 7.07 -2.80
CA ILE A 148 10.49 8.10 -1.77
C ILE A 148 11.71 9.02 -1.86
N ASN A 149 12.87 8.49 -2.25
CA ASN A 149 14.07 9.29 -2.48
C ASN A 149 13.93 10.13 -3.76
N LEU A 150 13.29 9.61 -4.82
CA LEU A 150 12.99 10.39 -6.03
C LEU A 150 12.00 11.52 -5.74
N VAL A 151 10.88 11.24 -5.08
CA VAL A 151 9.89 12.25 -4.67
C VAL A 151 10.53 13.32 -3.80
N THR A 152 11.36 12.91 -2.83
CA THR A 152 12.04 13.85 -1.93
C THR A 152 12.96 14.81 -2.68
N ARG A 153 13.75 14.28 -3.62
CA ARG A 153 14.62 15.10 -4.47
C ARG A 153 13.80 15.96 -5.42
N PHE A 154 12.79 15.39 -6.07
CA PHE A 154 11.90 16.09 -6.99
C PHE A 154 11.26 17.29 -6.31
N ALA A 155 10.68 17.10 -5.12
CA ALA A 155 10.04 18.16 -4.35
C ALA A 155 10.97 19.36 -4.08
N ARG A 156 12.25 19.10 -3.83
CA ARG A 156 13.27 20.12 -3.51
C ARG A 156 14.04 20.65 -4.72
N PHE A 157 13.86 20.08 -5.90
CA PHE A 157 14.59 20.48 -7.10
C PHE A 157 13.99 21.73 -7.72
N ASP A 158 14.74 22.81 -7.87
CA ASP A 158 14.16 24.11 -8.28
C ASP A 158 13.54 24.07 -9.68
N ASN A 159 14.21 23.43 -10.63
CA ASN A 159 13.75 23.35 -12.02
C ASN A 159 13.19 21.95 -12.33
N LYS A 160 11.90 21.73 -12.05
CA LYS A 160 11.24 20.42 -12.27
C LYS A 160 11.40 19.91 -13.71
N ALA A 161 11.36 20.79 -14.71
CA ALA A 161 11.55 20.44 -16.13
C ALA A 161 12.96 19.89 -16.46
N LYS A 162 13.96 20.14 -15.59
CA LYS A 162 15.31 19.57 -15.72
C LYS A 162 15.54 18.38 -14.77
N PHE A 163 14.58 18.01 -13.93
CA PHE A 163 14.77 16.95 -12.93
C PHE A 163 15.16 15.62 -13.58
N ALA A 164 14.39 15.22 -14.60
CA ALA A 164 14.61 14.01 -15.38
C ALA A 164 15.97 13.94 -16.07
N LYS A 165 16.53 15.09 -16.49
CA LYS A 165 17.85 15.15 -17.13
C LYS A 165 18.98 14.88 -16.14
N ASN A 166 18.73 15.12 -14.86
CA ASN A 166 19.73 15.01 -13.79
C ASN A 166 19.49 13.80 -12.87
N THR A 167 18.42 13.04 -13.11
CA THR A 167 18.00 11.96 -12.21
C THR A 167 17.54 10.76 -13.02
N ASN A 168 18.03 9.57 -12.64
CA ASN A 168 17.59 8.33 -13.25
C ASN A 168 16.19 7.95 -12.74
N VAL A 169 15.15 8.47 -13.41
CA VAL A 169 13.75 8.11 -13.18
C VAL A 169 13.43 6.70 -13.70
N SER A 170 14.15 6.21 -14.73
CA SER A 170 13.91 4.89 -15.32
C SER A 170 14.10 3.76 -14.32
N ARG A 171 15.01 3.94 -13.35
CA ARG A 171 15.18 3.00 -12.25
C ARG A 171 13.89 2.68 -11.50
N LEU A 172 12.97 3.64 -11.35
CA LEU A 172 11.69 3.38 -10.70
C LEU A 172 10.72 2.65 -11.63
N THR A 173 10.65 3.05 -12.90
CA THR A 173 9.73 2.44 -13.88
C THR A 173 10.14 1.03 -14.29
N GLU A 174 11.43 0.68 -14.15
CA GLU A 174 11.94 -0.69 -14.29
C GLU A 174 11.46 -1.62 -13.17
N LEU A 175 11.20 -1.09 -11.97
CA LEU A 175 10.74 -1.86 -10.79
C LEU A 175 9.23 -2.08 -10.75
N VAL A 176 8.49 -1.33 -11.57
CA VAL A 176 7.06 -1.49 -11.72
C VAL A 176 6.81 -2.46 -12.87
N SER A 177 5.82 -3.33 -12.76
CA SER A 177 5.41 -4.24 -13.85
C SER A 177 4.20 -3.70 -14.62
N ASP A 178 3.33 -2.94 -13.95
CA ASP A 178 2.14 -2.29 -14.52
C ASP A 178 2.52 -1.20 -15.55
N PRO A 179 2.17 -1.37 -16.85
CA PRO A 179 2.50 -0.41 -17.89
C PRO A 179 1.84 0.96 -17.72
N GLU A 180 0.62 1.01 -17.20
CA GLU A 180 -0.10 2.26 -16.98
C GLU A 180 0.59 3.06 -15.88
N LEU A 181 0.91 2.39 -14.77
CA LEU A 181 1.61 3.01 -13.66
C LEU A 181 3.01 3.50 -14.05
N LYS A 182 3.72 2.79 -14.93
CA LYS A 182 4.98 3.29 -15.53
C LYS A 182 4.76 4.61 -16.27
N GLY A 183 3.75 4.64 -17.15
CA GLY A 183 3.42 5.84 -17.92
C GLY A 183 3.08 7.03 -17.02
N LEU A 184 2.34 6.78 -15.93
CA LEU A 184 2.00 7.80 -14.94
C LEU A 184 3.22 8.29 -14.15
N LEU A 185 4.12 7.40 -13.73
CA LEU A 185 5.36 7.74 -13.05
C LEU A 185 6.29 8.57 -13.94
N ASP A 186 6.45 8.15 -15.20
CA ASP A 186 7.17 8.93 -16.20
C ASP A 186 6.52 10.30 -16.39
N GLU A 187 5.19 10.39 -16.48
CA GLU A 187 4.52 11.67 -16.66
C GLU A 187 4.79 12.64 -15.50
N VAL A 188 4.61 12.20 -14.24
CA VAL A 188 4.74 13.09 -13.07
C VAL A 188 6.18 13.52 -12.78
N PHE A 189 7.18 12.71 -13.15
CA PHE A 189 8.59 13.05 -12.93
C PHE A 189 9.26 13.72 -14.15
N LEU A 190 8.81 13.42 -15.37
CA LEU A 190 9.40 13.97 -16.59
C LEU A 190 8.85 15.35 -16.96
N VAL A 191 7.76 15.81 -16.33
CA VAL A 191 7.05 17.07 -16.63
C VAL A 191 7.13 17.37 -18.13
N LYS A 192 6.41 16.58 -18.93
CA LYS A 192 6.33 16.78 -20.39
C LYS A 192 5.72 18.17 -20.64
N HIS A 193 6.57 19.16 -20.91
CA HIS A 193 6.20 20.47 -21.44
C HIS A 193 6.25 20.41 -22.97
#